data_AF-A0A2P6VKA2-F1
#
_entry.id   AF-A0A2P6VKA2-F1
#
_cell.length_a   1.000
_cell.length_b   1.000
_cell.length_c   1.000
_cell.angle_alpha   90.00
_cell.angle_beta   90.00
_cell.angle_gamma   90.00
#
_symmetry.space_group_name_H-M   'P 1'
#
loop_
_entity.id
_entity.type
_entity.pdbx_description
1 polymer ?
#
loop_
_entity_poly.entity_id
_entity_poly.type
_entity_poly.pdbx_seq_one_letter_code
_entity_poly.pdbx_strand_id
1 'polypeptide(L)'
;MGVLLLRERSKARGSPVWGYIEQLPDSIDTPVRWEAAELEQLQYQPAIDEIRQQQASWRQQYDKFAAALQPGAGPCSWEDFLWAVENVRSRAFSGPYTGSSVGEKARTLGLLLAAGGGYTLWAHLPLEQALNGLISVLVFNIMYDLLISQKLKWYALCPVVDAINHNSLVESDVQFEYFQDQFVLSTKSAYAKGQQVFISYGSQANGSLLQYYGFTGTGWR
;
A
#
# COMPACT_ATOMS: atom_id res chain seq x y z
N MET A 1 -4.07 -0.47 -6.37
CA MET A 1 -4.22 -1.33 -5.18
C MET A 1 -5.66 -1.82 -5.00
N GLY A 2 -6.70 -0.97 -5.07
CA GLY A 2 -8.11 -1.42 -4.93
C GLY A 2 -8.51 -2.56 -5.87
N VAL A 3 -8.12 -2.51 -7.14
CA VAL A 3 -8.35 -3.61 -8.10
C VAL A 3 -7.64 -4.92 -7.70
N LEU A 4 -6.48 -4.85 -7.06
CA LEU A 4 -5.80 -6.03 -6.54
C LEU A 4 -6.58 -6.63 -5.37
N LEU A 5 -7.09 -5.79 -4.47
CA LEU A 5 -7.92 -6.22 -3.35
C LEU A 5 -9.21 -6.90 -3.84
N LEU A 6 -9.87 -6.35 -4.87
CA LEU A 6 -11.03 -6.99 -5.52
C LEU A 6 -10.69 -8.36 -6.09
N ARG A 7 -9.56 -8.47 -6.80
CA ARG A 7 -9.09 -9.72 -7.37
C ARG A 7 -8.79 -10.77 -6.31
N GLU A 8 -8.19 -10.39 -5.19
CA GLU A 8 -7.95 -11.34 -4.10
C GLU A 8 -9.26 -11.72 -3.40
N ARG A 9 -10.19 -10.78 -3.20
CA ARG A 9 -11.51 -11.06 -2.63
C ARG A 9 -12.31 -12.04 -3.50
N SER A 10 -12.25 -11.92 -4.83
CA SER A 10 -13.01 -12.81 -5.73
C SER A 10 -12.56 -14.27 -5.69
N LYS A 11 -11.33 -14.55 -5.24
CA LYS A 11 -10.83 -15.92 -5.03
C LYS A 11 -11.38 -16.56 -3.76
N ALA A 12 -12.08 -15.80 -2.89
CA ALA A 12 -12.56 -16.25 -1.60
C ALA A 12 -11.44 -16.94 -0.79
N ARG A 13 -11.74 -18.08 -0.16
CA ARG A 13 -10.78 -18.92 0.60
C ARG A 13 -9.60 -19.44 -0.22
N GLY A 14 -9.61 -19.28 -1.55
CA GLY A 14 -8.47 -19.57 -2.41
C GLY A 14 -7.41 -18.46 -2.44
N SER A 15 -7.67 -17.28 -1.87
CA SER A 15 -6.67 -16.23 -1.74
C SER A 15 -5.71 -16.52 -0.58
N PRO A 16 -4.39 -16.37 -0.76
CA PRO A 16 -3.42 -16.51 0.34
C PRO A 16 -3.61 -15.44 1.44
N VAL A 17 -4.31 -14.35 1.14
CA VAL A 17 -4.59 -13.25 2.07
C VAL A 17 -6.05 -13.23 2.52
N TRP A 18 -6.81 -14.32 2.31
CA TRP A 18 -8.23 -14.37 2.65
C TRP A 18 -8.51 -14.05 4.12
N GLY A 19 -7.70 -14.58 5.04
CA GLY A 19 -7.87 -14.31 6.47
C GLY A 19 -7.70 -12.83 6.84
N TYR A 20 -6.95 -12.05 6.06
CA TYR A 20 -6.90 -10.59 6.21
C TYR A 20 -8.13 -9.91 5.60
N ILE A 21 -8.57 -10.35 4.42
CA ILE A 21 -9.76 -9.79 3.75
C ILE A 21 -11.00 -9.95 4.63
N GLU A 22 -11.15 -11.07 5.34
CA GLU A 22 -12.26 -11.30 6.28
C GLU A 22 -12.26 -10.36 7.49
N GLN A 23 -11.14 -9.70 7.79
CA GLN A 23 -11.03 -8.75 8.91
C GLN A 23 -11.29 -7.30 8.47
N LEU A 24 -11.35 -7.03 7.17
CA LEU A 24 -11.64 -5.70 6.67
C LEU A 24 -13.10 -5.33 6.94
N PRO A 25 -13.41 -4.05 7.26
CA PRO A 25 -14.78 -3.60 7.41
C PRO A 25 -15.55 -3.77 6.09
N ASP A 26 -16.81 -4.19 6.21
CA ASP A 26 -17.74 -4.30 5.08
C ASP A 26 -18.14 -2.94 4.51
N SER A 27 -18.06 -1.88 5.32
CA SER A 27 -18.29 -0.49 4.90
C SER A 27 -17.57 0.48 5.81
N ILE A 28 -17.16 1.62 5.26
CA ILE A 28 -16.61 2.74 6.02
C ILE A 28 -17.54 3.93 5.77
N ASP A 29 -17.96 4.61 6.84
CA ASP A 29 -18.86 5.76 6.73
C ASP A 29 -18.09 7.01 6.28
N THR A 30 -17.62 6.99 5.03
CA THR A 30 -16.97 8.17 4.42
C THR A 30 -18.00 9.01 3.67
N PRO A 31 -17.83 10.35 3.63
CA PRO A 31 -18.78 11.24 2.96
C PRO A 31 -19.05 10.96 1.47
N VAL A 32 -18.22 10.15 0.82
CA VAL A 32 -18.49 9.72 -0.57
C VAL A 32 -19.78 8.91 -0.67
N ARG A 33 -20.22 8.26 0.42
CA ARG A 33 -21.46 7.50 0.53
C ARG A 33 -22.68 8.34 0.91
N TRP A 34 -22.46 9.56 1.37
CA TRP A 34 -23.52 10.40 1.90
C TRP A 34 -24.41 10.93 0.79
N GLU A 35 -25.71 10.96 1.10
CA GLU A 35 -26.72 11.57 0.26
C GLU A 35 -26.59 13.10 0.26
N ALA A 36 -27.19 13.75 -0.73
CA ALA A 36 -27.12 15.21 -0.84
C ALA A 36 -27.59 15.92 0.44
N ALA A 37 -28.65 15.42 1.08
CA ALA A 37 -29.19 15.99 2.32
C ALA A 37 -28.24 15.85 3.52
N GLU A 38 -27.39 14.80 3.56
CA GLU A 38 -26.37 14.61 4.59
C GLU A 38 -25.17 15.52 4.34
N LEU A 39 -24.75 15.67 3.09
CA LEU A 39 -23.68 16.62 2.72
C LEU A 39 -24.05 18.07 3.07
N GLU A 40 -25.30 18.48 2.84
CA GLU A 40 -25.76 19.83 3.21
C GLU A 40 -25.68 20.09 4.74
N GLN A 41 -25.67 19.04 5.58
CA GLN A 41 -25.48 19.19 7.03
C GLN A 41 -24.04 19.59 7.41
N LEU A 42 -23.07 19.43 6.51
CA LEU A 42 -21.72 19.95 6.73
C LEU A 42 -21.69 21.48 6.83
N GLN A 43 -22.68 22.17 6.23
CA GLN A 43 -22.82 23.62 6.23
C GLN A 43 -21.54 24.36 5.78
N TYR A 44 -20.71 23.69 4.98
CA TYR A 44 -19.42 24.20 4.53
C TYR A 44 -19.21 23.84 3.06
N GLN A 45 -19.52 24.80 2.19
CA GLN A 45 -19.56 24.61 0.74
C GLN A 45 -18.25 24.05 0.14
N PRO A 46 -17.04 24.51 0.54
CA PRO A 46 -15.81 23.96 -0.02
C PRO A 46 -15.65 22.46 0.22
N ALA A 47 -15.96 21.94 1.41
CA ALA A 47 -15.90 20.50 1.66
C ALA A 47 -16.98 19.74 0.88
N ILE A 48 -18.19 20.29 0.79
CA ILE A 48 -19.28 19.70 -0.02
C ILE A 48 -18.84 19.57 -1.48
N ASP A 49 -18.23 20.61 -2.04
CA ASP A 49 -17.76 20.62 -3.43
C ASP A 49 -16.62 19.60 -3.65
N GLU A 50 -15.66 19.51 -2.72
CA GLU A 50 -14.59 18.51 -2.76
C GLU A 50 -15.13 17.07 -2.68
N ILE A 51 -16.11 16.82 -1.81
CA ILE A 51 -16.74 15.50 -1.68
C ILE A 51 -17.54 15.15 -2.94
N ARG A 52 -18.31 16.09 -3.51
CA ARG A 52 -19.02 15.89 -4.78
C ARG A 52 -18.06 15.62 -5.93
N GLN A 53 -16.93 16.33 -5.97
CA GLN A 53 -15.87 16.08 -6.95
C GLN A 53 -15.28 14.67 -6.78
N GLN A 54 -15.08 14.22 -5.54
CA GLN A 54 -14.63 12.86 -5.24
C GLN A 54 -15.65 11.82 -5.70
N GLN A 55 -16.94 11.99 -5.38
CA GLN A 55 -18.04 11.10 -5.82
C GLN A 55 -18.03 10.95 -7.34
N ALA A 56 -17.99 12.08 -8.08
CA ALA A 56 -17.96 12.07 -9.54
C ALA A 56 -16.69 11.41 -10.10
N SER A 57 -15.51 11.75 -9.55
CA SER A 57 -14.22 11.20 -9.97
C SER A 57 -14.15 9.68 -9.76
N TRP A 58 -14.60 9.20 -8.60
CA TRP A 58 -14.59 7.77 -8.31
C TRP A 58 -15.59 7.01 -9.16
N ARG A 59 -16.76 7.61 -9.43
CA ARG A 59 -17.71 7.01 -10.38
C ARG A 59 -17.13 6.88 -11.77
N GLN A 60 -16.47 7.92 -12.27
CA GLN A 60 -15.78 7.88 -13.56
C GLN A 60 -14.68 6.82 -13.60
N GLN A 61 -13.92 6.65 -12.51
CA GLN A 61 -12.90 5.60 -12.41
C GLN A 61 -13.51 4.20 -12.43
N TYR A 62 -14.64 4.00 -11.75
CA TYR A 62 -15.39 2.75 -11.82
C TYR A 62 -15.89 2.47 -13.23
N ASP A 63 -16.47 3.44 -13.93
CA ASP A 63 -16.97 3.23 -15.28
C ASP A 63 -15.84 2.82 -16.25
N LYS A 64 -14.66 3.44 -16.12
CA LYS A 64 -13.44 3.06 -16.87
C LYS A 64 -12.97 1.65 -16.52
N PHE A 65 -12.96 1.31 -15.23
CA PHE A 65 -12.59 -0.02 -14.75
C PHE A 65 -13.56 -1.09 -15.28
N ALA A 66 -14.86 -0.87 -15.14
CA ALA A 66 -15.90 -1.78 -15.59
C ALA A 66 -15.85 -1.99 -17.11
N ALA A 67 -15.59 -0.95 -17.90
CA ALA A 67 -15.42 -1.05 -19.35
C ALA A 67 -14.15 -1.83 -19.77
N ALA A 68 -13.12 -1.86 -18.91
CA ALA A 68 -11.86 -2.56 -19.16
C ALA A 68 -11.86 -4.03 -18.70
N LEU A 69 -12.90 -4.47 -17.97
CA LEU A 69 -13.00 -5.86 -17.51
C LEU A 69 -13.15 -6.80 -18.71
N GLN A 70 -12.35 -7.87 -18.71
CA GLN A 70 -12.43 -8.91 -19.73
C GLN A 70 -13.79 -9.62 -19.68
N PRO A 71 -14.35 -10.03 -20.83
CA PRO A 71 -15.53 -10.88 -20.86
C PRO A 71 -15.30 -12.12 -19.98
N GLY A 72 -16.17 -12.33 -18.99
CA GLY A 72 -16.07 -13.45 -18.05
C GLY A 72 -15.31 -13.17 -16.74
N ALA A 73 -14.84 -11.95 -16.50
CA ALA A 73 -14.17 -11.57 -15.23
C ALA A 73 -15.10 -11.57 -13.98
N GLY A 74 -16.37 -11.93 -14.14
CA GLY A 74 -17.41 -11.82 -13.12
C GLY A 74 -17.91 -10.37 -12.95
N PRO A 75 -19.14 -10.17 -12.44
CA PRO A 75 -19.63 -8.83 -12.16
C PRO A 75 -18.84 -8.22 -10.99
N CYS A 76 -18.41 -6.96 -11.15
CA CYS A 76 -17.97 -6.13 -10.04
C CYS A 76 -18.97 -4.97 -9.93
N SER A 77 -19.70 -4.90 -8.81
CA SER A 77 -20.63 -3.81 -8.60
C SER A 77 -19.91 -2.51 -8.23
N TRP A 78 -20.64 -1.39 -8.28
CA TRP A 78 -20.17 -0.12 -7.72
C TRP A 78 -19.82 -0.25 -6.24
N GLU A 79 -20.62 -0.99 -5.47
CA GLU A 79 -20.38 -1.20 -4.04
C GLU A 79 -19.10 -1.99 -3.78
N ASP A 80 -18.80 -3.01 -4.59
CA ASP A 80 -17.55 -3.76 -4.47
C ASP A 80 -16.34 -2.87 -4.75
N PHE A 81 -16.42 -2.07 -5.82
CA PHE A 81 -15.38 -1.12 -6.18
C PHE A 81 -15.16 -0.09 -5.07
N LEU A 82 -16.26 0.49 -4.58
CA LEU A 82 -16.22 1.50 -3.54
C LEU A 82 -15.64 0.93 -2.24
N TRP A 83 -16.11 -0.24 -1.81
CA TRP A 83 -15.56 -0.98 -0.67
C TRP A 83 -14.04 -1.16 -0.78
N ALA A 84 -13.54 -1.57 -1.95
CA ALA A 84 -12.12 -1.81 -2.14
C ALA A 84 -11.30 -0.52 -2.11
N VAL A 85 -11.80 0.55 -2.72
CA VAL A 85 -11.14 1.85 -2.74
C VAL A 85 -11.13 2.49 -1.35
N GLU A 86 -12.23 2.42 -0.59
CA GLU A 86 -12.31 2.93 0.77
C GLU A 86 -11.37 2.18 1.72
N ASN A 87 -11.37 0.85 1.68
CA ASN A 87 -10.45 0.05 2.48
C ASN A 87 -9.00 0.38 2.15
N VAL A 88 -8.65 0.47 0.87
CA VAL A 88 -7.30 0.86 0.47
C VAL A 88 -6.96 2.27 0.94
N ARG A 89 -7.84 3.25 0.74
CA ARG A 89 -7.54 4.65 1.02
C ARG A 89 -7.40 4.94 2.51
N SER A 90 -8.16 4.24 3.36
CA SER A 90 -8.14 4.42 4.81
C SER A 90 -7.06 3.61 5.53
N ARG A 91 -6.44 2.62 4.87
CA ARG A 91 -5.52 1.64 5.51
C ARG A 91 -4.16 1.49 4.84
N ALA A 92 -3.96 2.09 3.66
CA ALA A 92 -2.70 1.96 2.93
C ALA A 92 -1.56 2.72 3.61
N PHE A 93 -0.46 2.01 3.84
CA PHE A 93 0.83 2.61 4.17
C PHE A 93 1.61 2.84 2.89
N SER A 94 2.47 3.87 2.90
CA SER A 94 3.40 4.13 1.80
C SER A 94 4.81 4.23 2.33
N GLY A 95 5.77 3.72 1.57
CA GLY A 95 7.19 3.80 1.89
C GLY A 95 8.05 4.11 0.67
N PRO A 96 9.34 4.46 0.87
CA PRO A 96 10.28 4.49 -0.23
C PRO A 96 10.36 3.09 -0.85
N TYR A 97 10.34 3.02 -2.18
CA TYR A 97 10.53 1.76 -2.88
C TYR A 97 12.01 1.36 -2.77
N THR A 98 12.28 0.30 -2.02
CA THR A 98 13.66 -0.14 -1.75
C THR A 98 14.17 -1.17 -2.77
N GLY A 99 13.44 -1.40 -3.86
CA GLY A 99 13.75 -2.46 -4.82
C GLY A 99 13.51 -3.86 -4.25
N SER A 100 14.14 -4.86 -4.88
CA SER A 100 14.12 -6.25 -4.39
C SER A 100 14.83 -6.41 -3.05
N SER A 101 14.36 -7.36 -2.24
CA SER A 101 14.98 -7.64 -0.93
C SER A 101 16.41 -8.16 -1.11
N VAL A 102 17.25 -8.06 -0.06
CA VAL A 102 18.64 -8.55 -0.12
C VAL A 102 18.69 -10.03 -0.52
N GLY A 103 17.73 -10.84 -0.05
CA GLY A 103 17.61 -12.25 -0.40
C GLY A 103 17.29 -12.46 -1.88
N GLU A 104 16.34 -11.70 -2.43
CA GLU A 104 16.01 -11.76 -3.87
C GLU A 104 17.17 -11.30 -4.75
N LYS A 105 17.91 -10.28 -4.33
CA LYS A 105 19.12 -9.81 -5.02
C LYS A 105 20.22 -10.87 -4.98
N ALA A 106 20.46 -11.49 -3.83
CA ALA A 106 21.43 -12.58 -3.70
C ALA A 106 21.05 -13.78 -4.58
N ARG A 107 19.77 -14.14 -4.65
CA ARG A 107 19.27 -15.19 -5.54
C ARG A 107 19.48 -14.83 -7.01
N THR A 108 19.13 -13.61 -7.40
CA THR A 108 19.28 -13.13 -8.78
C THR A 108 20.74 -13.08 -9.19
N LEU A 109 21.61 -12.57 -8.31
CA LEU A 109 23.06 -12.59 -8.50
C LEU A 109 23.54 -14.04 -8.65
N GLY A 110 23.18 -14.94 -7.74
CA GLY A 110 23.53 -16.36 -7.83
C GLY A 110 23.12 -17.00 -9.16
N LEU A 111 21.92 -16.71 -9.67
CA LEU A 111 21.47 -17.17 -10.99
C LEU A 111 22.30 -16.60 -12.14
N LEU A 112 22.62 -15.30 -12.09
CA LEU A 112 23.47 -14.65 -13.08
C LEU A 112 24.90 -15.20 -13.07
N LEU A 113 25.44 -15.49 -11.89
CA LEU A 113 26.75 -16.12 -11.72
C LEU A 113 26.77 -17.54 -12.27
N ALA A 114 25.72 -18.32 -12.02
CA ALA A 114 25.60 -19.67 -12.57
C ALA A 114 25.51 -19.64 -14.10
N ALA A 115 24.69 -18.75 -14.66
CA ALA A 115 24.55 -18.59 -16.11
C ALA A 115 25.85 -18.09 -16.75
N GLY A 116 26.48 -17.06 -16.18
CA GLY A 116 27.73 -16.49 -16.65
C GLY A 116 28.90 -17.48 -16.53
N GLY A 117 29.02 -18.18 -15.40
CA GLY A 117 30.00 -19.24 -15.20
C GLY A 117 29.84 -20.40 -16.19
N GLY A 118 28.60 -20.84 -16.42
CA GLY A 118 28.26 -21.82 -17.44
C GLY A 118 28.67 -21.36 -18.85
N TYR A 119 28.37 -20.11 -19.20
CA TYR A 119 28.79 -19.53 -20.48
C TYR A 119 30.31 -19.42 -20.62
N THR A 120 31.03 -19.01 -19.57
CA THR A 120 32.50 -18.89 -19.62
C THR A 120 33.19 -20.24 -19.77
N LEU A 121 32.64 -21.29 -19.15
CA LEU A 121 33.13 -22.67 -19.31
C LEU A 121 32.86 -23.18 -20.72
N TRP A 122 31.67 -22.90 -21.27
CA TRP A 122 31.29 -23.28 -22.63
C TRP A 122 32.10 -22.55 -23.71
N ALA A 123 32.37 -21.25 -23.51
CA ALA A 123 33.11 -20.42 -24.45
C ALA A 123 34.64 -20.38 -24.20
N HIS A 124 35.13 -21.15 -23.21
CA HIS A 124 36.55 -21.21 -22.82
C HIS A 124 37.18 -19.83 -22.56
N LEU A 125 36.44 -18.94 -21.89
CA LEU A 125 36.91 -17.58 -21.63
C LEU A 125 37.93 -17.53 -20.48
N PRO A 126 38.88 -16.56 -20.50
CA PRO A 126 39.80 -16.34 -19.40
C PRO A 126 39.09 -15.96 -18.10
N LEU A 127 39.61 -16.43 -16.96
CA LEU A 127 39.06 -16.17 -15.62
C LEU A 127 38.94 -14.66 -15.31
N GLU A 128 39.86 -13.84 -15.82
CA GLU A 128 39.82 -12.39 -15.65
C GLU A 128 38.57 -11.76 -16.27
N GLN A 129 38.11 -12.24 -17.43
CA GLN A 129 36.91 -11.72 -18.07
C GLN A 129 35.66 -12.10 -17.27
N ALA A 130 35.63 -13.30 -16.69
CA ALA A 130 34.57 -13.73 -15.79
C ALA A 130 34.50 -12.85 -14.53
N LEU A 131 35.65 -12.59 -13.89
CA LEU A 131 35.75 -11.74 -12.70
C LEU A 131 35.35 -10.28 -12.98
N ASN A 132 35.79 -9.71 -14.10
CA ASN A 132 35.45 -8.34 -14.49
C ASN A 132 33.94 -8.19 -14.79
N GLY A 133 33.32 -9.19 -15.42
CA GLY A 133 31.87 -9.22 -15.60
C GLY A 133 31.12 -9.27 -14.26
N LEU A 134 31.63 -10.05 -13.32
CA LEU A 134 31.10 -10.20 -11.96
C LEU A 134 31.09 -8.87 -11.19
N ILE A 135 32.25 -8.20 -11.17
CA ILE A 135 32.42 -6.89 -10.53
C ILE A 135 31.52 -5.85 -11.19
N SER A 136 31.42 -5.86 -12.52
CA SER A 136 30.59 -4.90 -13.27
C SER A 136 29.11 -5.04 -12.94
N VAL A 137 28.59 -6.28 -12.87
CA VAL A 137 27.19 -6.53 -12.48
C VAL A 137 26.93 -6.08 -11.05
N LEU A 138 27.87 -6.34 -10.13
CA LEU A 138 27.73 -5.99 -8.72
C LEU A 138 27.75 -4.47 -8.51
N VAL A 139 28.69 -3.76 -9.14
CA VAL A 139 28.76 -2.29 -9.13
C VAL A 139 27.51 -1.70 -9.76
N PHE A 140 27.09 -2.19 -10.93
CA PHE A 140 25.90 -1.69 -11.61
C PHE A 140 24.63 -1.82 -10.74
N ASN A 141 24.44 -2.98 -10.08
CA ASN A 141 23.27 -3.20 -9.23
C ASN A 141 23.24 -2.23 -8.04
N ILE A 142 24.39 -2.04 -7.36
CA ILE A 142 24.52 -1.08 -6.26
C ILE A 142 24.26 0.37 -6.74
N MET A 143 24.86 0.75 -7.87
CA MET A 143 24.70 2.11 -8.42
C MET A 143 23.26 2.37 -8.87
N TYR A 144 22.62 1.41 -9.53
CA TYR A 144 21.24 1.51 -9.98
C TYR A 144 20.27 1.69 -8.80
N ASP A 145 20.43 0.89 -7.75
CA ASP A 145 19.59 0.97 -6.55
C ASP A 145 19.75 2.31 -5.81
N LEU A 146 20.98 2.79 -5.63
CA LEU A 146 21.24 4.05 -4.94
C LEU A 146 20.71 5.27 -5.71
N LEU A 147 20.78 5.24 -7.04
CA LEU A 147 20.42 6.39 -7.88
C LEU A 147 18.93 6.43 -8.27
N ILE A 148 18.26 5.29 -8.42
CA ILE A 148 16.90 5.21 -8.99
C ILE A 148 15.84 4.77 -7.98
N SER A 149 16.14 3.90 -7.00
CA SER A 149 15.10 3.32 -6.13
C SER A 149 14.39 4.35 -5.24
N GLN A 150 15.12 5.39 -4.81
CA GLN A 150 14.61 6.44 -3.92
C GLN A 150 13.45 7.30 -4.49
N LYS A 151 13.19 7.27 -5.80
CA LYS A 151 12.16 8.13 -6.42
C LYS A 151 10.77 7.51 -6.47
N LEU A 152 10.66 6.19 -6.30
CA LEU A 152 9.39 5.49 -6.38
C LEU A 152 8.83 5.26 -4.96
N LYS A 153 7.51 5.31 -4.84
CA LYS A 153 6.81 4.91 -3.62
C LYS A 153 6.03 3.64 -3.91
N TRP A 154 6.03 2.74 -2.94
CA TRP A 154 5.12 1.60 -2.93
C TRP A 154 4.02 1.85 -1.90
N TYR A 155 2.91 1.15 -2.09
CA TYR A 155 1.78 1.17 -1.18
C TYR A 155 1.50 -0.26 -0.75
N ALA A 156 1.21 -0.44 0.52
CA ALA A 156 0.89 -1.74 1.10
C ALA A 156 -0.30 -1.62 2.05
N LEU A 157 -1.10 -2.66 2.07
CA LEU A 157 -2.01 -2.94 3.18
C LEU A 157 -1.25 -3.81 4.17
N CYS A 158 -1.23 -3.40 5.44
CA CYS A 158 -0.39 -4.01 6.47
C CYS A 158 -1.30 -4.64 7.54
N PRO A 159 -1.66 -5.93 7.42
CA PRO A 159 -2.51 -6.60 8.41
C PRO A 159 -1.99 -6.39 9.83
N VAL A 160 -2.90 -6.31 10.80
CA VAL A 160 -2.62 -5.99 12.22
C VAL A 160 -2.27 -4.51 12.44
N VAL A 161 -1.30 -3.96 11.71
CA VAL A 161 -0.89 -2.56 11.87
C VAL A 161 -2.00 -1.60 11.42
N ASP A 162 -2.64 -1.93 10.30
CA ASP A 162 -3.74 -1.13 9.73
C ASP A 162 -5.05 -1.21 10.52
N ALA A 163 -5.14 -2.09 11.52
CA ALA A 163 -6.28 -2.19 12.44
C ALA A 163 -6.16 -1.24 13.64
N ILE A 164 -5.01 -0.58 13.83
CA ILE A 164 -4.75 0.28 14.98
C ILE A 164 -5.31 1.68 14.74
N ASN A 165 -6.13 2.16 15.67
CA ASN A 165 -6.82 3.44 15.55
C ASN A 165 -5.90 4.66 15.68
N HIS A 166 -6.38 5.77 15.12
CA HIS A 166 -5.69 7.06 15.16
C HIS A 166 -5.77 7.74 16.54
N ASN A 167 -4.65 8.32 16.98
CA ASN A 167 -4.63 9.39 17.97
C ASN A 167 -3.49 10.38 17.65
N SER A 168 -3.80 11.67 17.50
CA SER A 168 -2.81 12.69 17.15
C SER A 168 -1.82 13.04 18.28
N LEU A 169 -2.10 12.58 19.51
CA LEU A 169 -1.25 12.81 20.68
C LEU A 169 -0.16 11.75 20.86
N VAL A 170 -0.26 10.59 20.21
CA VAL A 170 0.72 9.51 20.36
C VAL A 170 1.89 9.71 19.40
N GLU A 171 3.08 9.33 19.87
CA GLU A 171 4.26 9.25 19.02
C GLU A 171 4.44 7.80 18.56
N SER A 172 4.12 7.56 17.30
CA SER A 172 4.28 6.26 16.65
C SER A 172 4.91 6.44 15.28
N ASP A 173 5.59 5.40 14.83
CA ASP A 173 6.27 5.37 13.57
C ASP A 173 6.14 3.98 12.95
N VAL A 174 5.71 3.93 11.68
CA VAL A 174 5.58 2.69 10.90
C VAL A 174 6.54 2.80 9.75
N GLN A 175 7.59 1.97 9.78
CA GLN A 175 8.63 1.97 8.77
C GLN A 175 8.83 0.58 8.19
N PHE A 176 9.27 0.53 6.94
CA PHE A 176 9.74 -0.71 6.34
C PHE A 176 11.23 -0.86 6.58
N GLU A 177 11.62 -1.91 7.28
CA GLU A 177 13.02 -2.23 7.52
C GLU A 177 13.59 -3.10 6.39
N TYR A 178 14.38 -2.48 5.52
CA TYR A 178 14.91 -3.11 4.30
C TYR A 178 15.66 -4.42 4.54
N PHE A 179 16.54 -4.47 5.54
CA PHE A 179 17.39 -5.64 5.79
C PHE A 179 16.61 -6.83 6.37
N GLN A 180 15.49 -6.55 7.04
CA GLN A 180 14.64 -7.56 7.68
C GLN A 180 13.39 -7.88 6.84
N ASP A 181 13.17 -7.17 5.74
CA ASP A 181 12.04 -7.36 4.81
C ASP A 181 10.67 -7.32 5.52
N GLN A 182 10.51 -6.40 6.48
CA GLN A 182 9.33 -6.33 7.34
C GLN A 182 8.92 -4.89 7.66
N PHE A 183 7.62 -4.68 7.92
CA PHE A 183 7.14 -3.44 8.54
C PHE A 183 7.31 -3.52 10.05
N VAL A 184 7.88 -2.46 10.63
CA VAL A 184 8.04 -2.28 12.06
C VAL A 184 7.20 -1.10 12.50
N LEU A 185 6.28 -1.36 13.43
CA LEU A 185 5.59 -0.34 14.20
C LEU A 185 6.34 -0.13 15.51
N SER A 186 6.81 1.09 15.73
CA SER A 186 7.40 1.52 17.00
C SER A 186 6.60 2.67 17.61
N THR A 187 6.59 2.76 18.93
CA THR A 187 5.93 3.86 19.65
C THR A 187 6.75 4.25 20.88
N LYS A 188 6.74 5.55 21.20
CA LYS A 188 7.32 6.07 22.45
C LYS A 188 6.26 6.23 23.56
N SER A 189 5.00 6.05 23.22
CA SER A 189 3.89 6.13 24.19
C SER A 189 3.86 4.87 25.04
N ALA A 190 3.73 5.04 26.36
CA ALA A 190 3.55 3.92 27.28
C ALA A 190 2.09 3.45 27.26
N TYR A 191 1.88 2.14 27.33
CA TYR A 191 0.57 1.51 27.38
C TYR A 191 0.47 0.55 28.58
N ALA A 192 -0.64 0.61 29.30
CA ALA A 192 -0.98 -0.37 30.33
C ALA A 192 -1.64 -1.62 29.71
N LYS A 193 -1.54 -2.77 30.39
CA LYS A 193 -2.27 -3.98 29.97
C LYS A 193 -3.77 -3.69 29.88
N GLY A 194 -4.39 -4.01 28.75
CA GLY A 194 -5.81 -3.78 28.49
C GLY A 194 -6.13 -2.38 27.97
N GLN A 195 -5.15 -1.47 27.88
CA GLN A 195 -5.31 -0.19 27.22
C GLN A 195 -5.25 -0.38 25.70
N GLN A 196 -6.10 0.32 24.98
CA GLN A 196 -6.04 0.38 23.52
C GLN A 196 -4.73 1.03 23.07
N VAL A 197 -4.07 0.38 22.12
CA VAL A 197 -2.91 0.93 21.42
C VAL A 197 -3.39 1.85 20.31
N PHE A 198 -2.75 3.00 20.14
CA PHE A 198 -3.03 3.95 19.07
C PHE A 198 -1.78 4.24 18.25
N ILE A 199 -1.98 4.66 17.00
CA ILE A 199 -0.94 5.22 16.14
C ILE A 199 -1.35 6.61 15.64
N SER A 200 -0.38 7.41 15.23
CA SER A 200 -0.63 8.64 14.48
C SER A 200 -0.65 8.34 12.98
N TYR A 201 -1.69 8.80 12.28
CA TYR A 201 -1.81 8.71 10.81
C TYR A 201 -1.08 9.89 10.12
N GLY A 202 -0.19 10.55 10.87
CA GLY A 202 0.49 11.77 10.47
C GLY A 202 -0.30 13.04 10.80
N SER A 203 0.16 14.16 10.25
CA SER A 203 -0.51 15.46 10.40
C SER A 203 -1.71 15.54 9.45
N GLN A 204 -2.87 15.07 9.91
CA GLN A 204 -4.12 15.10 9.17
C GLN A 204 -5.06 16.16 9.76
N ALA A 205 -5.65 16.98 8.90
CA ALA A 205 -6.75 17.86 9.30
C ALA A 205 -8.04 17.06 9.47
N ASN A 206 -8.97 17.54 10.31
CA ASN A 206 -10.26 16.89 10.52
C ASN A 206 -11.09 16.73 9.24
N GLY A 207 -10.98 17.66 8.28
CA GLY A 207 -11.60 17.50 6.97
C GLY A 207 -11.06 16.27 6.22
N SER A 208 -9.75 16.06 6.21
CA SER A 208 -9.12 14.89 5.60
C SER A 208 -9.46 13.59 6.32
N LEU A 209 -9.49 13.61 7.67
CA LEU A 209 -9.89 12.46 8.47
C LEU A 209 -11.34 12.07 8.16
N LEU A 210 -12.24 13.05 8.10
CA LEU A 210 -13.64 12.80 7.78
C LEU A 210 -13.78 12.25 6.37
N GLN A 211 -13.20 12.94 5.38
CA GLN A 211 -13.35 12.62 3.97
C GLN A 211 -12.78 11.25 3.58
N TYR A 212 -11.69 10.81 4.21
CA TYR A 212 -10.96 9.60 3.79
C TYR A 212 -10.95 8.45 4.79
N TYR A 213 -11.28 8.72 6.06
CA TYR A 213 -11.29 7.72 7.12
C TYR A 213 -12.65 7.60 7.82
N GLY A 214 -13.60 8.52 7.57
CA GLY A 214 -14.95 8.46 8.12
C GLY A 214 -15.06 8.85 9.59
N PHE A 215 -14.10 9.62 10.11
CA PHE A 215 -14.15 10.12 11.50
C PHE A 215 -13.47 11.48 11.63
N THR A 216 -13.76 12.20 12.72
CA THR A 216 -13.02 13.40 13.12
C THR A 216 -12.21 13.14 14.39
N GLY A 217 -11.01 13.70 14.48
CA GLY A 217 -10.15 13.57 15.64
C GLY A 217 -10.58 14.51 16.77
N THR A 218 -10.50 14.01 18.01
CA THR A 218 -10.68 14.83 19.22
C THR A 218 -9.31 15.27 19.76
N GLY A 219 -8.85 16.44 19.36
CA GLY A 219 -7.57 16.99 19.84
C GLY A 219 -6.95 17.93 18.83
N TRP A 220 -7.06 19.23 19.07
CA TRP A 220 -6.36 20.25 18.30
C TRP A 220 -4.93 20.36 18.85
N ARG A 221 -3.92 20.30 17.98
CA ARG A 221 -2.62 20.93 18.26
C ARG A 221 -2.61 22.30 17.62
#